data_AF-A0A1Y1ZVH7-F1
#
_entry.id   AF-A0A1Y1ZVH7-F1
#
_cell.length_a   1.000
_cell.length_b   1.000
_cell.length_c   1.000
_cell.angle_alpha   90.00
_cell.angle_beta   90.00
_cell.angle_gamma   90.00
#
_symmetry.space_group_name_H-M   'P 1'
#
loop_
_entity.id
_entity.type
_entity.pdbx_description
1 polymer ?
#
loop_
_entity_poly.entity_id
_entity_poly.type
_entity_poly.pdbx_seq_one_letter_code
_entity_poly.pdbx_strand_id
1 'polypeptide(L)'
;MGILGKITDKFSSTTIKDNSNTFMHLQKQSESISIDTEVLMKSCETYVKLFNKKSKSPQNLVNHGNSKGGKKAAPLELMSLATLQCSQTLNNTCHLSKVYMEYSDSHRHMFEKQKIMVEGLNAYILYLNESLEDFKKYQSLKSSYAKNAKTFVSYQNKLKKQTQPITPEQKSKVEVLYKNYTQSLNSLVEKMAELTSNRKEEERTKNLVHLIDNEIDFFSNNSVGENRYSEKKSIQEYVDEVMSNKLELENFTIESPIFYVLIIIMILKIK
;
A
#
# COMPACT_ATOMS: atom_id res chain seq x y z
N MET A 1 38.22 2.69 -51.41
CA MET A 1 37.53 2.88 -50.12
C MET A 1 37.09 4.35 -50.00
N GLY A 2 35.79 4.62 -50.16
CA GLY A 2 35.24 5.98 -50.29
C GLY A 2 35.19 6.77 -48.98
N ILE A 3 35.14 8.10 -49.10
CA ILE A 3 35.06 9.07 -48.00
C ILE A 3 33.89 8.79 -47.03
N LEU A 4 32.79 8.16 -47.51
CA LEU A 4 31.73 7.63 -46.64
C LEU A 4 32.25 6.63 -45.63
N GLY A 5 33.06 5.64 -46.04
CA GLY A 5 33.61 4.62 -45.15
C GLY A 5 34.43 5.25 -44.04
N LYS A 6 35.28 6.23 -44.37
CA LYS A 6 36.07 6.97 -43.38
C LYS A 6 35.23 7.83 -42.43
N ILE A 7 34.09 8.35 -42.87
CA ILE A 7 33.18 9.13 -42.02
C ILE A 7 32.33 8.18 -41.15
N THR A 8 31.74 7.14 -41.72
CA THR A 8 30.95 6.16 -40.97
C THR A 8 31.78 5.33 -40.01
N ASP A 9 33.03 5.01 -40.35
CA ASP A 9 33.94 4.27 -39.45
C ASP A 9 34.40 5.20 -38.32
N LYS A 10 34.69 6.48 -38.58
CA LYS A 10 34.98 7.44 -37.50
C LYS A 10 33.81 7.64 -36.52
N PHE A 11 32.57 7.54 -36.98
CA PHE A 11 31.38 7.68 -36.12
C PHE A 11 30.88 6.36 -35.51
N SER A 12 31.32 5.20 -35.99
CA SER A 12 30.90 3.88 -35.50
C SER A 12 31.99 3.14 -34.70
N SER A 13 33.26 3.52 -34.82
CA SER A 13 34.38 2.66 -34.37
C SER A 13 34.92 2.90 -32.96
N THR A 14 34.54 3.94 -32.21
CA THR A 14 35.36 4.33 -31.04
C THR A 14 34.71 4.31 -29.66
N THR A 15 33.45 3.85 -29.49
CA THR A 15 32.88 3.79 -28.11
C THR A 15 31.72 2.80 -27.88
N ILE A 16 31.14 2.21 -28.94
CA ILE A 16 29.86 1.49 -28.81
C ILE A 16 30.04 0.02 -28.41
N LYS A 17 31.20 -0.61 -28.71
CA LYS A 17 31.39 -2.05 -28.47
C LYS A 17 31.53 -2.44 -26.99
N ASP A 18 32.27 -1.67 -26.18
CA ASP A 18 32.41 -1.96 -24.74
C ASP A 18 31.24 -1.42 -23.91
N ASN A 19 30.57 -0.35 -24.36
CA ASN A 19 29.41 0.24 -23.65
C ASN A 19 28.08 -0.48 -23.91
N SER A 20 27.99 -1.38 -24.90
CA SER A 20 26.75 -2.09 -25.23
C SER A 20 26.27 -3.00 -24.09
N ASN A 21 27.18 -3.75 -23.45
CA ASN A 21 26.81 -4.66 -22.37
C ASN A 21 26.39 -3.90 -21.11
N THR A 22 27.12 -2.84 -20.76
CA THR A 22 26.80 -1.96 -19.64
C THR A 22 25.46 -1.25 -19.85
N PHE A 23 25.20 -0.73 -21.05
CA PHE A 23 23.92 -0.13 -21.41
C PHE A 23 22.76 -1.13 -21.25
N MET A 24 22.91 -2.34 -21.80
CA MET A 24 21.90 -3.39 -21.70
C MET A 24 21.66 -3.83 -20.26
N HIS A 25 22.71 -3.90 -19.44
CA HIS A 25 22.59 -4.20 -18.02
C HIS A 25 21.81 -3.12 -17.27
N LEU A 26 22.21 -1.85 -17.44
CA LEU A 26 21.52 -0.70 -16.83
C LEU A 26 20.06 -0.61 -17.26
N GLN A 27 19.77 -0.89 -18.53
CA GLN A 27 18.41 -0.90 -19.04
C GLN A 27 17.57 -2.01 -18.38
N LYS A 28 18.09 -3.25 -18.35
CA LYS A 28 17.40 -4.39 -17.71
C LYS A 28 17.15 -4.12 -16.23
N GLN A 29 18.15 -3.59 -15.52
CA GLN A 29 18.02 -3.29 -14.10
C GLN A 29 16.99 -2.17 -13.86
N SER A 30 17.01 -1.11 -14.66
CA SER A 30 16.02 -0.03 -14.58
C SER A 30 14.60 -0.53 -14.85
N GLU A 31 14.43 -1.43 -15.82
CA GLU A 31 13.14 -2.05 -16.15
C GLU A 31 12.64 -2.95 -15.02
N SER A 32 13.52 -3.78 -14.44
CA SER A 32 13.18 -4.64 -13.29
C SER A 32 12.71 -3.81 -12.11
N ILE A 33 13.48 -2.79 -11.70
CA ILE A 33 13.12 -1.93 -10.57
C ILE A 33 11.78 -1.24 -10.82
N SER A 34 11.51 -0.78 -12.04
CA SER A 34 10.23 -0.16 -12.39
C SER A 34 9.05 -1.11 -12.18
N ILE A 35 9.19 -2.38 -12.60
CA ILE A 35 8.16 -3.41 -12.45
C ILE A 35 7.96 -3.74 -10.98
N ASP A 36 9.05 -3.97 -10.24
CA ASP A 36 9.00 -4.30 -8.81
C ASP A 36 8.33 -3.17 -8.01
N THR A 37 8.65 -1.91 -8.33
CA THR A 37 8.05 -0.73 -7.70
C THR A 37 6.53 -0.67 -7.94
N GLU A 38 6.07 -0.95 -9.17
CA GLU A 38 4.63 -0.97 -9.50
C GLU A 38 3.90 -2.11 -8.78
N VAL A 39 4.50 -3.30 -8.76
CA VAL A 39 3.94 -4.47 -8.08
C VAL A 39 3.82 -4.22 -6.58
N LEU A 40 4.89 -3.73 -5.94
CA LEU A 40 4.89 -3.39 -4.51
C LEU A 40 3.83 -2.33 -4.18
N MET A 41 3.72 -1.28 -4.99
CA MET A 41 2.75 -0.20 -4.78
C MET A 41 1.31 -0.75 -4.81
N LYS A 42 0.96 -1.54 -5.84
CA LYS A 42 -0.38 -2.16 -5.93
C LYS A 42 -0.65 -3.14 -4.79
N SER A 43 0.38 -3.84 -4.33
CA SER A 43 0.28 -4.80 -3.23
C SER A 43 0.00 -4.08 -1.91
N CYS A 44 0.70 -2.97 -1.64
CA CYS A 44 0.46 -2.12 -0.48
C CYS A 44 -0.94 -1.49 -0.51
N GLU A 45 -1.38 -0.96 -1.66
CA GLU A 45 -2.76 -0.43 -1.81
C GLU A 45 -3.82 -1.50 -1.54
N THR A 46 -3.57 -2.73 -2.01
CA THR A 46 -4.45 -3.86 -1.75
C THR A 46 -4.48 -4.20 -0.27
N TYR A 47 -3.33 -4.18 0.39
CA TYR A 47 -3.24 -4.42 1.83
C TYR A 47 -4.02 -3.37 2.64
N VAL A 48 -3.85 -2.08 2.32
CA VAL A 48 -4.63 -0.98 2.94
C VAL A 48 -6.14 -1.16 2.75
N LYS A 49 -6.58 -1.65 1.58
CA LYS A 49 -8.00 -1.92 1.32
C LYS A 49 -8.59 -3.02 2.22
N LEU A 50 -7.78 -3.99 2.66
CA LEU A 50 -8.22 -5.03 3.60
C LEU A 50 -8.57 -4.43 4.96
N PHE A 51 -7.74 -3.51 5.45
CA PHE A 51 -7.97 -2.78 6.70
C PHE A 51 -9.18 -1.83 6.62
N ASN A 52 -9.38 -1.23 5.45
CA ASN A 52 -10.43 -0.24 5.21
C ASN A 52 -11.67 -0.83 4.53
N LYS A 53 -11.92 -2.14 4.65
CA LYS A 53 -13.15 -2.76 4.13
C LYS A 53 -14.35 -2.25 4.91
N LYS A 54 -14.84 -1.11 4.48
CA LYS A 54 -15.94 -0.34 5.07
C LYS A 54 -17.22 -1.17 5.06
N SER A 55 -17.63 -1.69 6.22
CA SER A 55 -18.91 -2.36 6.42
C SER A 55 -20.00 -1.33 6.74
N LYS A 56 -21.26 -1.66 6.41
CA LYS A 56 -22.40 -0.85 6.86
C LYS A 56 -22.52 -1.05 8.38
N SER A 57 -22.57 0.05 9.12
CA SER A 57 -22.83 0.01 10.56
C SER A 57 -24.24 -0.52 10.83
N PRO A 58 -24.43 -1.49 11.74
CA PRO A 58 -25.74 -1.86 12.25
C PRO A 58 -26.58 -0.64 12.63
N GLN A 59 -27.87 -0.63 12.25
CA GLN A 59 -28.79 0.50 12.47
C GLN A 59 -28.95 0.91 13.94
N ASN A 60 -28.59 0.03 14.89
CA ASN A 60 -28.74 0.28 16.32
C ASN A 60 -27.51 0.93 16.99
N LEU A 61 -26.39 1.10 16.27
CA LEU A 61 -25.16 1.74 16.78
C LEU A 61 -25.17 3.29 16.71
N VAL A 62 -26.30 3.88 16.32
CA VAL A 62 -26.41 5.28 15.87
C VAL A 62 -26.32 6.31 17.02
N ASN A 63 -26.36 5.88 18.29
CA ASN A 63 -26.49 6.81 19.41
C ASN A 63 -25.17 7.26 20.08
N HIS A 64 -23.99 6.74 19.70
CA HIS A 64 -22.74 7.04 20.39
C HIS A 64 -21.66 7.80 19.61
N GLY A 65 -22.00 8.52 18.54
CA GLY A 65 -21.05 9.45 17.93
C GLY A 65 -21.71 10.47 17.01
N ASN A 66 -21.43 11.75 17.25
CA ASN A 66 -21.74 12.90 16.40
C ASN A 66 -21.27 12.70 14.95
N SER A 67 -22.02 11.95 14.15
CA SER A 67 -21.80 11.84 12.71
C SER A 67 -23.12 12.07 12.00
N LYS A 68 -23.44 13.35 11.78
CA LYS A 68 -24.24 13.75 10.62
C LYS A 68 -23.54 13.17 9.38
N GLY A 69 -24.11 12.10 8.83
CA GLY A 69 -23.57 11.36 7.69
C GLY A 69 -22.96 10.02 8.11
N GLY A 70 -23.57 8.92 7.67
CA GLY A 70 -23.15 7.54 7.94
C GLY A 70 -21.72 7.23 7.50
N LYS A 71 -20.76 7.62 8.35
CA LYS A 71 -19.35 7.30 8.17
C LYS A 71 -19.19 5.80 8.40
N LYS A 72 -18.80 5.11 7.33
CA LYS A 72 -18.46 3.69 7.39
C LYS A 72 -17.23 3.53 8.30
N ALA A 73 -17.41 2.88 9.45
CA ALA A 73 -16.35 2.58 10.41
C ALA A 73 -15.49 1.40 9.93
N ALA A 74 -14.26 1.29 10.44
CA ALA A 74 -13.44 0.11 10.20
C ALA A 74 -14.01 -1.09 10.98
N PRO A 75 -13.79 -2.35 10.55
CA PRO A 75 -14.35 -3.52 11.22
C PRO A 75 -14.00 -3.63 12.72
N LEU A 76 -12.76 -3.35 13.11
CA LEU A 76 -12.34 -3.39 14.53
C LEU A 76 -13.02 -2.30 15.37
N GLU A 77 -13.14 -1.09 14.83
CA GLU A 77 -13.86 0.02 15.47
C GLU A 77 -15.34 -0.33 15.65
N LEU A 78 -15.97 -0.91 14.62
CA LEU A 78 -17.36 -1.34 14.67
C LEU A 78 -17.59 -2.39 15.77
N MET A 79 -16.69 -3.36 15.87
CA MET A 79 -16.79 -4.43 16.87
C MET A 79 -16.59 -3.89 18.29
N SER A 80 -15.64 -2.97 18.48
CA SER A 80 -15.45 -2.27 19.75
C SER A 80 -16.72 -1.51 20.16
N LEU A 81 -17.31 -0.72 19.27
CA LEU A 81 -18.51 0.05 19.56
C LEU A 81 -19.73 -0.86 19.84
N ALA A 82 -19.89 -1.95 19.08
CA ALA A 82 -20.98 -2.90 19.28
C ALA A 82 -20.93 -3.56 20.65
N THR A 83 -19.75 -4.02 21.05
CA THR A 83 -19.55 -4.73 22.33
C THR A 83 -19.63 -3.77 23.51
N LEU A 84 -19.17 -2.52 23.36
CA LEU A 84 -19.39 -1.47 24.36
C LEU A 84 -20.88 -1.20 24.57
N GLN A 85 -21.66 -1.05 23.49
CA GLN A 85 -23.09 -0.83 23.59
C GLN A 85 -23.81 -2.02 24.26
N CYS A 86 -23.42 -3.26 23.93
CA CYS A 86 -23.92 -4.45 24.61
C CYS A 86 -23.60 -4.45 26.10
N SER A 87 -22.37 -4.07 26.48
CA SER A 87 -21.96 -3.92 27.89
C SER A 87 -22.84 -2.92 28.64
N GLN A 88 -23.08 -1.74 28.05
CA GLN A 88 -23.89 -0.66 28.62
C GLN A 88 -25.39 -0.98 28.72
N THR A 89 -25.90 -1.87 27.86
CA THR A 89 -27.30 -2.31 27.88
C THR A 89 -27.53 -3.37 28.97
N LEU A 90 -26.49 -4.13 29.33
CA LEU A 90 -26.53 -5.05 30.45
C LEU A 90 -26.35 -4.29 31.77
N ASN A 91 -26.92 -4.80 32.87
CA ASN A 91 -26.65 -4.25 34.19
C ASN A 91 -25.14 -4.36 34.50
N ASN A 92 -24.52 -3.29 35.01
CA ASN A 92 -23.09 -3.22 35.29
C ASN A 92 -22.62 -4.23 36.35
N THR A 93 -23.55 -4.87 37.07
CA THR A 93 -23.27 -5.99 37.97
C THR A 93 -23.09 -7.31 37.23
N CYS A 94 -23.61 -7.46 36.01
CA CYS A 94 -23.50 -8.68 35.23
C CYS A 94 -22.05 -8.92 34.78
N HIS A 95 -21.51 -10.12 35.06
CA HIS A 95 -20.17 -10.49 34.62
C HIS A 95 -19.97 -10.40 33.10
N LEU A 96 -21.01 -10.72 32.31
CA LEU A 96 -20.99 -10.58 30.86
C LEU A 96 -20.78 -9.13 30.40
N SER A 97 -21.32 -8.15 31.15
CA SER A 97 -21.10 -6.73 30.88
C SER A 97 -19.62 -6.36 30.99
N LYS A 98 -18.91 -6.89 32.01
CA LYS A 98 -17.47 -6.68 32.20
C LYS A 98 -16.65 -7.30 31.07
N VAL A 99 -16.97 -8.54 30.68
CA VAL A 99 -16.30 -9.23 29.55
C VAL A 99 -16.49 -8.46 28.24
N TYR A 100 -17.70 -7.96 27.97
CA TYR A 100 -17.95 -7.14 26.77
C TYR A 100 -17.19 -5.81 26.78
N MET A 101 -17.01 -5.20 27.95
CA MET A 101 -16.21 -3.98 28.09
C MET A 101 -14.73 -4.24 27.79
N GLU A 102 -14.15 -5.29 28.37
CA GLU A 102 -12.74 -5.66 28.12
C GLU A 102 -12.48 -6.04 26.66
N TYR A 103 -13.42 -6.77 26.05
CA TYR A 103 -13.37 -7.11 24.64
C TYR A 103 -13.43 -5.86 23.75
N SER A 104 -14.28 -4.89 24.12
CA SER A 104 -14.39 -3.61 23.43
C SER A 104 -13.08 -2.82 23.48
N ASP A 105 -12.47 -2.70 24.66
CA ASP A 105 -11.21 -2.00 24.86
C ASP A 105 -10.07 -2.64 24.07
N SER A 106 -10.04 -3.98 24.04
CA SER A 106 -9.07 -4.75 23.24
C SER A 106 -9.20 -4.44 21.74
N HIS A 107 -10.43 -4.43 21.22
CA HIS A 107 -10.70 -4.10 19.81
C HIS A 107 -10.39 -2.64 19.48
N ARG A 108 -10.64 -1.72 20.41
CA ARG A 108 -10.28 -0.30 20.28
C ARG A 108 -8.76 -0.14 20.20
N HIS A 109 -8.01 -0.82 21.06
CA HIS A 109 -6.55 -0.79 21.05
C HIS A 109 -5.97 -1.37 19.75
N MET A 110 -6.49 -2.51 19.28
CA MET A 110 -6.10 -3.09 18.00
C MET A 110 -6.42 -2.14 16.83
N PHE A 111 -7.55 -1.43 16.89
CA PHE A 111 -7.90 -0.44 15.87
C PHE A 111 -6.93 0.74 15.84
N GLU A 112 -6.51 1.28 16.99
CA GLU A 112 -5.50 2.36 17.02
C GLU A 112 -4.17 1.90 16.41
N LYS A 113 -3.73 0.67 16.69
CA LYS A 113 -2.54 0.09 16.05
C LYS A 113 -2.71 -0.13 14.55
N GLN A 114 -3.90 -0.55 14.13
CA GLN A 114 -4.23 -0.68 12.71
C GLN A 114 -4.11 0.67 11.99
N LYS A 115 -4.50 1.78 12.62
CA LYS A 115 -4.30 3.12 12.02
C LYS A 115 -2.83 3.42 11.78
N ILE A 116 -1.97 3.17 12.77
CA ILE A 116 -0.51 3.37 12.65
C ILE A 116 0.06 2.54 11.49
N MET A 117 -0.33 1.26 11.39
CA MET A 117 0.08 0.40 10.27
C MET A 117 -0.39 0.94 8.91
N VAL A 118 -1.64 1.40 8.83
CA VAL A 118 -2.19 2.02 7.62
C VAL A 118 -1.46 3.33 7.26
N GLU A 119 -1.08 4.13 8.25
CA GLU A 119 -0.26 5.34 8.05
C GLU A 119 1.12 4.99 7.50
N GLY A 120 1.80 3.98 8.07
CA GLY A 120 3.08 3.48 7.56
C GLY A 120 2.99 2.96 6.12
N LEU A 121 1.96 2.17 5.80
CA LEU A 121 1.68 1.72 4.44
C LEU A 121 1.44 2.88 3.47
N ASN A 122 0.65 3.88 3.87
CA ASN A 122 0.38 5.05 3.02
C ASN A 122 1.63 5.89 2.78
N ALA A 123 2.50 6.04 3.77
CA ALA A 123 3.79 6.72 3.61
C ALA A 123 4.68 5.99 2.60
N TYR A 124 4.75 4.65 2.67
CA TYR A 124 5.49 3.86 1.69
C TYR A 124 4.87 3.91 0.28
N ILE A 125 3.55 3.87 0.16
CA ILE A 125 2.84 4.03 -1.12
C ILE A 125 3.16 5.40 -1.74
N LEU A 126 3.21 6.47 -0.95
CA LEU A 126 3.57 7.80 -1.42
C LEU A 126 4.99 7.81 -2.01
N TYR A 127 5.95 7.26 -1.27
CA TYR A 127 7.33 7.08 -1.75
C TYR A 127 7.40 6.29 -3.07
N LEU A 128 6.68 5.17 -3.17
CA LEU A 128 6.68 4.37 -4.40
C LEU A 128 6.08 5.13 -5.58
N ASN A 129 5.01 5.92 -5.37
CA ASN A 129 4.43 6.76 -6.40
C ASN A 129 5.41 7.84 -6.90
N GLU A 130 6.14 8.49 -5.98
CA GLU A 130 7.20 9.44 -6.34
C GLU A 130 8.30 8.75 -7.17
N SER A 131 8.70 7.53 -6.78
CA SER A 131 9.67 6.75 -7.56
C SER A 131 9.13 6.39 -8.95
N LEU A 132 7.84 6.08 -9.10
CA LEU A 132 7.23 5.77 -10.40
C LEU A 132 7.19 6.99 -11.34
N GLU A 133 7.07 8.21 -10.82
CA GLU A 133 7.20 9.43 -11.63
C GLU A 133 8.59 9.56 -12.26
N ASP A 134 9.64 9.17 -11.55
CA ASP A 134 10.98 9.14 -12.12
C ASP A 134 11.14 8.06 -13.21
N PHE A 135 10.45 6.92 -13.08
CA PHE A 135 10.39 5.92 -14.13
C PHE A 135 9.58 6.39 -15.36
N LYS A 136 8.54 7.22 -15.18
CA LYS A 136 7.84 7.85 -16.32
C LYS A 136 8.76 8.79 -17.11
N LYS A 137 9.62 9.55 -16.43
CA LYS A 137 10.66 10.37 -17.08
C LYS A 137 11.64 9.49 -17.85
N TYR A 138 12.10 8.38 -17.26
CA TYR A 138 12.94 7.40 -17.94
C TYR A 138 12.29 6.84 -19.22
N GLN A 139 11.01 6.45 -19.18
CA GLN A 139 10.30 5.96 -20.38
C GLN A 139 10.19 7.02 -21.48
N SER A 140 10.02 8.28 -21.09
CA SER A 140 10.01 9.41 -22.04
C SER A 140 11.37 9.60 -22.72
N LEU A 141 12.46 9.54 -21.95
CA LEU A 141 13.83 9.60 -22.49
C LEU A 141 14.13 8.40 -23.40
N LYS A 142 13.72 7.20 -22.99
CA LYS A 142 13.87 5.97 -23.78
C LYS A 142 13.16 6.07 -25.13
N SER A 143 11.94 6.62 -25.15
CA SER A 143 11.17 6.87 -26.36
C SER A 143 11.83 7.90 -27.28
N SER A 144 12.37 8.98 -26.70
CA SER A 144 13.12 10.01 -27.43
C SER A 144 14.39 9.43 -28.07
N TYR A 145 15.16 8.64 -27.32
CA TYR A 145 16.33 7.92 -27.83
C TYR A 145 15.97 6.98 -28.98
N ALA A 146 14.93 6.14 -28.82
CA ALA A 146 14.50 5.20 -29.85
C ALA A 146 14.10 5.91 -31.15
N LYS A 147 13.40 7.05 -31.04
CA LYS A 147 13.03 7.90 -32.18
C LYS A 147 14.27 8.45 -32.88
N ASN A 148 15.19 9.06 -32.14
CA ASN A 148 16.39 9.67 -32.71
C ASN A 148 17.34 8.64 -33.33
N ALA A 149 17.50 7.48 -32.68
CA ALA A 149 18.28 6.36 -33.20
C ALA A 149 17.69 5.84 -34.52
N LYS A 150 16.37 5.63 -34.58
CA LYS A 150 15.68 5.20 -35.81
C LYS A 150 15.87 6.22 -36.94
N THR A 151 15.71 7.51 -36.65
CA THR A 151 15.89 8.57 -37.66
C THR A 151 17.32 8.65 -38.17
N PHE A 152 18.32 8.60 -37.28
CA PHE A 152 19.74 8.63 -37.63
C PHE A 152 20.12 7.42 -38.49
N VAL A 153 19.82 6.20 -38.02
CA VAL A 153 20.15 4.95 -38.74
C VAL A 153 19.42 4.87 -40.07
N SER A 154 18.15 5.28 -40.14
CA SER A 154 17.38 5.30 -41.38
C SER A 154 18.00 6.24 -42.42
N TYR A 155 18.39 7.45 -42.01
CA TYR A 155 19.03 8.42 -42.90
C TYR A 155 20.42 7.95 -43.34
N GLN A 156 21.21 7.38 -42.43
CA GLN A 156 22.51 6.80 -42.74
C GLN A 156 22.38 5.66 -43.76
N ASN A 157 21.39 4.78 -43.60
CA ASN A 157 21.13 3.68 -44.54
C ASN A 157 20.66 4.20 -45.92
N LYS A 158 19.89 5.29 -45.96
CA LYS A 158 19.50 5.94 -47.22
C LYS A 158 20.72 6.46 -47.97
N LEU A 159 21.65 7.12 -47.28
CA LEU A 159 22.89 7.63 -47.89
C LEU A 159 23.81 6.51 -48.38
N LYS A 160 23.91 5.39 -47.64
CA LYS A 160 24.68 4.21 -48.06
C LYS A 160 24.16 3.55 -49.35
N LYS A 161 22.86 3.68 -49.63
CA LYS A 161 22.20 3.11 -50.83
C LYS A 161 22.19 4.06 -52.02
N GLN A 162 22.59 5.32 -51.84
CA GLN A 162 22.61 6.31 -52.90
C GLN A 162 23.85 6.10 -53.79
N THR A 163 23.65 6.11 -55.11
CA THR A 163 24.72 5.99 -56.12
C THR A 163 25.40 7.32 -56.42
N GLN A 164 24.70 8.44 -56.20
CA GLN A 164 25.26 9.79 -56.36
C GLN A 164 26.20 10.17 -55.20
N PRO A 165 27.20 11.03 -55.45
CA PRO A 165 28.07 11.56 -54.40
C PRO A 165 27.27 12.29 -53.31
N ILE A 166 27.70 12.16 -52.05
CA ILE A 166 27.07 12.85 -50.93
C ILE A 166 27.34 14.36 -51.01
N THR A 167 26.28 15.16 -50.95
CA THR A 167 26.37 16.63 -50.97
C THR A 167 26.74 17.21 -49.60
N PRO A 168 27.26 18.45 -49.52
CA PRO A 168 27.55 19.12 -48.26
C PRO A 168 26.33 19.23 -47.32
N GLU A 169 25.14 19.49 -47.86
CA GLU A 169 23.89 19.59 -47.09
C GLU A 169 23.52 18.25 -46.44
N GLN A 170 23.73 17.15 -47.17
CA GLN A 170 23.50 15.81 -46.64
C GLN A 170 24.47 15.48 -45.49
N LYS A 171 25.73 15.92 -45.57
CA LYS A 171 26.70 15.78 -44.47
C LYS A 171 26.27 16.57 -43.24
N SER A 172 25.92 17.83 -43.41
CA SER A 172 25.42 18.68 -42.33
C SER A 172 24.19 18.07 -41.65
N LYS A 173 23.26 17.48 -42.42
CA LYS A 173 22.10 16.78 -41.86
C LYS A 173 22.48 15.53 -41.06
N VAL A 174 23.48 14.75 -41.49
CA VAL A 174 23.99 13.61 -40.71
C VAL A 174 24.57 14.09 -39.37
N GLU A 175 25.34 15.17 -39.37
CA GLU A 175 25.93 15.73 -38.15
C GLU A 175 24.88 16.16 -37.14
N VAL A 176 23.82 16.85 -37.59
CA VAL A 176 22.69 17.22 -36.73
C VAL A 176 21.98 16.00 -36.16
N LEU A 177 21.70 14.99 -36.98
CA LEU A 177 21.04 13.77 -36.53
C LEU A 177 21.91 12.96 -35.56
N TYR A 178 23.22 12.90 -35.79
CA TYR A 178 24.18 12.26 -34.90
C TYR A 178 24.27 12.97 -33.55
N LYS A 179 24.29 14.31 -33.55
CA LYS A 179 24.26 15.12 -32.33
C LYS A 179 23.00 14.84 -31.51
N ASN A 180 21.83 14.85 -32.14
CA ASN A 180 20.56 14.56 -31.46
C ASN A 180 20.51 13.13 -30.90
N TYR A 181 20.98 12.15 -31.67
CA TYR A 181 21.12 10.76 -31.22
C TYR A 181 22.00 10.66 -29.97
N THR A 182 23.22 11.21 -30.04
CA THR A 182 24.21 11.15 -28.95
C THR A 182 23.71 11.88 -27.70
N GLN A 183 23.09 13.04 -27.85
CA GLN A 183 22.51 13.77 -26.73
C GLN A 183 21.40 12.97 -26.05
N SER A 184 20.48 12.37 -26.82
CA SER A 184 19.42 11.53 -26.25
C SER A 184 19.94 10.24 -25.61
N LEU A 185 21.04 9.67 -26.13
CA LEU A 185 21.71 8.53 -25.52
C LEU A 185 22.32 8.90 -24.17
N ASN A 186 23.04 10.02 -24.09
CA ASN A 186 23.67 10.48 -22.85
C ASN A 186 22.63 10.75 -21.77
N SER A 187 21.57 11.49 -22.08
CA SER A 187 20.48 11.74 -21.12
C SER A 187 19.80 10.46 -20.64
N LEU A 188 19.63 9.46 -21.52
CA LEU A 188 19.07 8.17 -21.13
C LEU A 188 20.02 7.40 -20.20
N VAL A 189 21.32 7.34 -20.54
CA VAL A 189 22.34 6.66 -19.72
C VAL A 189 22.49 7.31 -18.35
N GLU A 190 22.54 8.64 -18.28
CA GLU A 190 22.56 9.39 -17.03
C GLU A 190 21.35 9.04 -16.16
N LYS A 191 20.14 9.01 -16.74
CA LYS A 191 18.94 8.65 -15.99
C LYS A 191 18.95 7.20 -15.51
N MET A 192 19.41 6.25 -16.34
CA MET A 192 19.55 4.85 -15.92
C MET A 192 20.55 4.72 -14.77
N ALA A 193 21.71 5.35 -14.88
CA ALA A 193 22.73 5.33 -13.83
C ALA A 193 22.24 5.96 -12.53
N GLU A 194 21.45 7.04 -12.60
CA GLU A 194 20.80 7.65 -11.44
C GLU A 194 19.85 6.65 -10.75
N LEU A 195 18.95 6.02 -11.51
CA LEU A 195 17.94 5.09 -11.01
C LEU A 195 18.56 3.82 -10.40
N THR A 196 19.66 3.33 -10.97
CA THR A 196 20.39 2.15 -10.51
C THR A 196 21.55 2.49 -9.57
N SER A 197 21.68 3.75 -9.13
CA SER A 197 22.76 4.16 -8.23
C SER A 197 22.62 3.51 -6.85
N ASN A 198 23.75 3.25 -6.19
CA ASN A 198 23.79 2.73 -4.82
C ASN A 198 23.02 3.63 -3.85
N ARG A 199 23.04 4.95 -4.06
CA ARG A 199 22.25 5.91 -3.26
C ARG A 199 20.76 5.62 -3.35
N LYS A 200 20.24 5.39 -4.56
CA LYS A 200 18.83 5.07 -4.78
C LYS A 200 18.49 3.67 -4.26
N GLU A 201 19.43 2.74 -4.30
CA GLU A 201 19.27 1.41 -3.71
C GLU A 201 19.19 1.46 -2.18
N GLU A 202 20.04 2.25 -1.54
CA GLU A 202 20.00 2.50 -0.10
C GLU A 202 18.67 3.15 0.32
N GLU A 203 18.21 4.15 -0.44
CA GLU A 203 16.90 4.80 -0.21
C GLU A 203 15.74 3.80 -0.30
N ARG A 204 15.71 2.95 -1.35
CA ARG A 204 14.72 1.87 -1.49
C ARG A 204 14.75 0.90 -0.32
N THR A 205 15.93 0.42 0.04
CA THR A 205 16.13 -0.53 1.14
C THR A 205 15.66 0.06 2.46
N LYS A 206 16.05 1.31 2.76
CA LYS A 206 15.66 2.00 4.01
C LYS A 206 14.14 2.14 4.13
N ASN A 207 13.46 2.54 3.06
CA ASN A 207 12.01 2.67 3.07
C ASN A 207 11.30 1.32 3.23
N LEU A 208 11.82 0.26 2.61
CA LEU A 208 11.27 -1.09 2.77
C LEU A 208 11.49 -1.64 4.19
N VAL A 209 12.69 -1.48 4.75
CA VAL A 209 12.99 -1.88 6.13
C VAL A 209 12.08 -1.15 7.11
N HIS A 210 11.87 0.16 6.91
CA HIS A 210 10.95 0.92 7.77
C HIS A 210 9.50 0.39 7.70
N LEU A 211 9.02 -0.05 6.53
CA LEU A 211 7.73 -0.72 6.42
C LEU A 211 7.71 -2.05 7.19
N ILE A 212 8.77 -2.85 7.08
CA ILE A 212 8.90 -4.12 7.80
C ILE A 212 8.87 -3.88 9.32
N ASP A 213 9.59 -2.87 9.81
CA ASP A 213 9.59 -2.51 11.23
C ASP A 213 8.18 -2.12 11.70
N ASN A 214 7.45 -1.31 10.92
CA ASN A 214 6.05 -0.96 11.21
C ASN A 214 5.13 -2.19 11.25
N GLU A 215 5.36 -3.17 10.37
CA GLU A 215 4.59 -4.41 10.34
C GLU A 215 4.93 -5.32 11.53
N ILE A 216 6.21 -5.43 11.90
CA ILE A 216 6.65 -6.14 13.10
C ILE A 216 6.03 -5.50 14.34
N ASP A 217 6.06 -4.17 14.46
CA ASP A 217 5.46 -3.46 15.59
C ASP A 217 3.95 -3.67 15.68
N PHE A 218 3.28 -3.75 14.53
CA PHE A 218 1.85 -4.07 14.48
C PHE A 218 1.58 -5.47 15.05
N PHE A 219 2.29 -6.51 14.61
CA PHE A 219 2.04 -7.88 15.07
C PHE A 219 2.61 -8.20 16.45
N SER A 220 3.80 -7.71 16.78
CA SER A 220 4.47 -7.96 18.07
C SER A 220 3.78 -7.25 19.22
N ASN A 221 3.39 -5.99 19.06
CA ASN A 221 2.67 -5.29 20.13
C ASN A 221 1.22 -5.78 20.26
N ASN A 222 0.67 -6.55 19.32
CA ASN A 222 -0.63 -7.18 19.50
C ASN A 222 -0.61 -8.37 20.48
N SER A 223 0.56 -8.83 20.93
CA SER A 223 0.68 -9.79 22.03
C SER A 223 0.55 -9.16 23.42
N VAL A 224 0.32 -7.84 23.55
CA VAL A 224 0.15 -7.13 24.84
C VAL A 224 -1.24 -7.39 25.46
N GLY A 225 -1.68 -8.64 25.43
CA GLY A 225 -2.50 -9.27 26.49
C GLY A 225 -1.64 -10.12 27.45
N GLU A 226 -0.35 -10.32 27.17
CA GLU A 226 0.51 -11.22 27.93
C GLU A 226 0.83 -10.75 29.36
N ASN A 227 0.59 -9.48 29.72
CA ASN A 227 0.89 -8.99 31.08
C ASN A 227 -0.34 -8.63 31.94
N ARG A 228 -1.57 -8.91 31.48
CA ARG A 228 -2.76 -8.86 32.36
C ARG A 228 -3.49 -10.19 32.52
N TYR A 229 -3.25 -11.15 31.62
CA TYR A 229 -3.87 -12.48 31.65
C TYR A 229 -2.88 -13.61 31.30
N SER A 230 -1.59 -13.48 31.67
CA SER A 230 -0.58 -14.55 31.50
C SER A 230 -0.83 -15.78 32.37
N GLU A 231 -1.70 -15.68 33.37
CA GLU A 231 -2.35 -16.88 33.89
C GLU A 231 -3.47 -17.21 32.92
N LYS A 232 -3.20 -18.13 31.99
CA LYS A 232 -4.20 -18.74 31.10
C LYS A 232 -5.29 -19.40 31.95
N LYS A 233 -6.26 -18.62 32.43
CA LYS A 233 -7.51 -19.15 32.94
C LYS A 233 -8.17 -19.89 31.79
N SER A 234 -8.33 -21.18 31.94
CA SER A 234 -9.13 -22.04 31.09
C SER A 234 -10.55 -21.48 30.97
N ILE A 235 -11.25 -21.85 29.90
CA ILE A 235 -12.67 -21.51 29.72
C ILE A 235 -13.47 -21.89 30.98
N GLN A 236 -13.12 -23.01 31.61
CA GLN A 236 -13.74 -23.49 32.83
C GLN A 236 -13.47 -22.56 34.03
N GLU A 237 -12.23 -22.08 34.20
CA GLU A 237 -11.90 -21.15 35.30
C GLU A 237 -12.61 -19.79 35.18
N TYR A 238 -12.83 -19.30 33.95
CA TYR A 238 -13.67 -18.11 33.73
C TYR A 238 -15.14 -18.37 34.08
N VAL A 239 -15.68 -19.52 33.67
CA VAL A 239 -17.05 -19.92 34.00
C VAL A 239 -17.20 -20.09 35.52
N ASP A 240 -16.25 -20.73 36.18
CA ASP A 240 -16.28 -20.99 37.62
C ASP A 240 -16.12 -19.69 38.44
N GLU A 241 -15.30 -18.73 38.00
CA GLU A 241 -15.20 -17.40 38.61
C GLU A 241 -16.52 -16.61 38.51
N VAL A 242 -17.21 -16.71 37.38
CA VAL A 242 -18.52 -16.08 37.15
C VAL A 242 -19.62 -16.75 37.98
N MET A 243 -19.58 -18.08 38.13
CA MET A 243 -20.58 -18.85 38.89
C MET A 243 -20.32 -18.83 40.41
N SER A 244 -19.08 -18.62 40.84
CA SER A 244 -18.70 -18.54 42.25
C SER A 244 -18.95 -17.17 42.87
N ASN A 245 -18.90 -16.09 42.08
CA ASN A 245 -19.44 -14.79 42.46
C ASN A 245 -20.97 -14.84 42.39
N LYS A 246 -21.59 -15.40 43.43
CA LYS A 246 -23.03 -15.24 43.71
C LYS A 246 -23.33 -13.77 43.94
N LEU A 247 -23.48 -12.99 42.87
CA LEU A 247 -24.48 -11.95 42.89
C LEU A 247 -25.79 -12.67 43.17
N GLU A 248 -26.40 -12.32 44.29
CA GLU A 248 -27.73 -12.75 44.69
C GLU A 248 -28.67 -12.47 43.51
N LEU A 249 -28.84 -13.47 42.66
CA LEU A 249 -30.03 -13.62 41.85
C LEU A 249 -31.13 -13.83 42.87
N GLU A 250 -31.69 -12.73 43.37
CA GLU A 250 -32.95 -12.76 44.09
C GLU A 250 -33.90 -13.58 43.22
N ASN A 251 -34.24 -14.77 43.71
CA ASN A 251 -35.27 -15.59 43.12
C ASN A 251 -36.56 -14.76 43.20
N PHE A 252 -36.91 -14.09 42.10
CA PHE A 252 -38.23 -13.48 41.97
C PHE A 252 -39.28 -14.59 41.93
N THR A 253 -39.70 -15.08 43.09
CA THR A 253 -41.00 -15.72 43.25
C THR A 253 -42.05 -14.64 43.08
N ILE A 254 -42.68 -14.61 41.90
CA ILE A 254 -43.78 -13.69 41.61
C ILE A 254 -45.02 -14.18 42.36
N GLU A 255 -45.14 -13.80 43.63
CA GLU A 255 -46.35 -13.98 44.43
C GLU A 255 -47.30 -12.78 44.26
N SER A 256 -47.82 -12.53 43.06
CA SER A 256 -49.01 -11.68 42.95
C SER A 256 -49.77 -11.86 41.64
N PRO A 257 -51.08 -12.19 41.68
CA PRO A 257 -51.92 -12.32 40.48
C PRO A 257 -52.22 -10.98 39.79
N ILE A 258 -51.79 -9.84 40.37
CA ILE A 258 -52.00 -8.50 39.78
C ILE A 258 -51.17 -8.29 38.50
N PHE A 259 -50.04 -8.99 38.34
CA PHE A 259 -49.17 -8.85 37.17
C PHE A 259 -49.75 -9.46 35.88
N TYR A 260 -50.58 -10.51 35.98
CA TYR A 260 -51.23 -11.12 34.81
C TYR A 260 -52.26 -10.19 34.15
N VAL A 261 -52.92 -9.32 34.94
CA VAL A 261 -53.88 -8.35 34.41
C VAL A 261 -53.19 -7.25 33.61
N LEU A 262 -51.99 -6.81 34.03
CA LEU A 262 -51.21 -5.79 33.32
C LEU A 262 -50.63 -6.31 31.99
N ILE A 263 -50.21 -7.57 31.93
CA ILE A 263 -49.70 -8.18 30.70
C ILE A 263 -50.84 -8.40 29.69
N ILE A 264 -52.04 -8.81 30.13
CA ILE A 264 -53.20 -8.97 29.23
C ILE A 264 -53.68 -7.62 28.68
N ILE A 265 -53.65 -6.54 29.48
CA ILE A 265 -53.99 -5.18 29.01
C ILE A 265 -52.96 -4.64 28.02
N MET A 266 -51.66 -4.94 28.19
CA MET A 266 -50.62 -4.55 27.22
C MET A 266 -50.72 -5.32 25.90
N ILE A 267 -51.13 -6.60 25.92
CA ILE A 267 -51.30 -7.40 24.70
C ILE A 267 -52.57 -6.98 23.92
N LEU A 268 -53.64 -6.57 24.61
CA LEU A 268 -54.89 -6.15 23.95
C LEU A 268 -54.86 -4.72 23.37
N LYS A 269 -53.84 -3.90 23.69
CA LYS A 269 -53.65 -2.57 23.08
C LYS A 269 -52.79 -2.57 21.80
N ILE A 270 -52.34 -3.75 21.35
CA ILE A 270 -51.67 -3.93 20.06
C ILE A 270 -52.60 -4.74 19.15
N LYS A 271 -53.72 -4.12 18.78
CA LYS A 271 -54.50 -4.39 17.57
C LYS A 271 -55.09 -3.09 17.07
#